data_AF-T0M123-F1
#
_entry.id   AF-T0M123-F1
#
_cell.length_a   1.000
_cell.length_b   1.000
_cell.length_c   1.000
_cell.angle_alpha   90.00
_cell.angle_beta   90.00
_cell.angle_gamma   90.00
#
_symmetry.space_group_name_H-M   'P 1'
#
loop_
_entity.id
_entity.type
_entity.pdbx_description
1 polymer ?
#
loop_
_entity_poly.entity_id
_entity_poly.type
_entity_poly.pdbx_seq_one_letter_code
_entity_poly.pdbx_strand_id
1 'polypeptide(L)' 'ELKCSAPIKSSYPLEYLLKLVKSLTSSDEIKLSFKDDYPLNIEFSFGQSKGGAENQAKGSFLLAPRMEQ' A
#
# COMPACT_ATOMS: atom_id res chain seq x y z
N GLU A 1 -4.59 -1.16 11.76
CA GLU A 1 -4.84 -2.47 12.40
C GLU A 1 -3.99 -3.55 11.72
N LEU A 2 -3.50 -4.56 12.46
CA LEU A 2 -2.75 -5.69 11.89
C LEU A 2 -3.63 -6.94 11.96
N LYS A 3 -3.98 -7.52 10.80
CA LYS A 3 -4.75 -8.78 10.71
C LYS A 3 -3.94 -9.78 9.89
N CYS A 4 -3.51 -10.87 10.52
CA CYS A 4 -2.71 -11.92 9.91
C CYS A 4 -3.42 -13.25 10.09
N SER A 5 -3.92 -13.84 9.00
CA SER A 5 -4.61 -15.13 9.02
C SER A 5 -3.66 -16.32 8.83
N ALA A 6 -2.52 -16.10 8.17
CA ALA A 6 -1.52 -17.12 7.89
C ALA A 6 -0.13 -16.48 7.78
N PRO A 7 0.94 -17.21 8.16
CA PRO A 7 2.31 -16.72 7.97
C PRO A 7 2.60 -16.59 6.47
N ILE A 8 3.10 -15.42 6.06
CA ILE A 8 3.37 -15.09 4.66
C ILE A 8 4.83 -14.65 4.51
N LYS A 9 5.50 -15.09 3.45
CA LYS A 9 6.88 -14.71 3.16
C LYS A 9 6.98 -14.22 1.72
N SER A 10 7.21 -12.92 1.56
CA SER A 10 7.33 -12.30 0.25
C SER A 10 8.44 -11.25 0.27
N SER A 11 9.32 -11.29 -0.73
CA SER A 11 10.44 -10.36 -0.86
C SER A 11 10.09 -9.28 -1.89
N TYR A 12 10.18 -8.00 -1.51
CA TYR A 12 9.88 -6.88 -2.40
C TYR A 12 11.07 -5.92 -2.50
N PRO A 13 11.29 -5.26 -3.66
CA PRO A 13 12.32 -4.23 -3.77
C PRO A 13 11.99 -3.04 -2.85
N LEU A 14 12.93 -2.71 -1.95
CA LEU A 14 12.76 -1.63 -0.98
C LEU A 14 12.55 -0.26 -1.65
N GLU A 15 13.12 -0.04 -2.84
CA GLU A 15 13.01 1.24 -3.55
C GLU A 15 11.57 1.65 -3.85
N TYR A 16 10.69 0.69 -4.16
CA TYR A 16 9.28 1.01 -4.44
C TYR A 16 8.55 1.43 -3.18
N LEU A 17 8.81 0.74 -2.06
CA LEU A 17 8.25 1.12 -0.76
C LEU A 17 8.74 2.51 -0.35
N LEU A 18 10.02 2.82 -0.55
CA LEU A 18 10.60 4.14 -0.29
C LEU A 18 9.93 5.26 -1.09
N LYS A 19 9.67 5.05 -2.38
CA LYS A 19 8.97 6.03 -3.23
C LYS A 19 7.55 6.28 -2.74
N LEU A 20 6.85 5.22 -2.31
CA LEU A 20 5.50 5.31 -1.79
C LEU A 20 5.44 6.06 -0.46
N VAL A 21 6.30 5.70 0.51
CA VAL A 21 6.40 6.37 1.82
C VAL A 21 6.74 7.86 1.68
N LYS A 22 7.61 8.22 0.73
CA LYS A 22 7.93 9.64 0.45
C LYS A 22 6.75 10.44 -0.10
N SER A 23 5.82 9.79 -0.81
CA SER A 23 4.65 10.44 -1.38
C SER A 23 3.49 10.58 -0.39
N LEU A 24 3.54 9.85 0.72
CA LEU A 24 2.49 9.86 1.74
C LEU A 24 2.63 11.07 2.65
N THR A 25 1.52 11.75 2.89
CA THR A 25 1.41 12.83 3.87
C THR A 25 0.90 12.26 5.20
N SER A 26 1.18 12.95 6.31
CA SER A 26 0.84 12.47 7.67
C SER A 26 -0.66 12.22 7.94
N SER A 27 -1.55 12.56 7.00
CA SER A 27 -3.00 12.39 7.12
C SER A 27 -3.55 11.20 6.31
N ASP A 28 -2.70 10.45 5.60
CA ASP A 28 -3.15 9.43 4.66
C ASP A 28 -3.27 8.06 5.33
N GLU A 29 -4.40 7.38 5.14
CA GLU A 29 -4.60 5.99 5.55
C GLU A 29 -4.14 5.06 4.42
N ILE A 30 -3.30 4.08 4.76
CA ILE A 30 -2.74 3.11 3.82
C ILE A 30 -3.14 1.71 4.26
N LYS A 31 -3.65 0.93 3.31
CA LYS A 31 -3.99 -0.47 3.52
C LYS A 31 -3.07 -1.35 2.69
N LEU A 32 -2.23 -2.13 3.37
CA LEU A 32 -1.32 -3.10 2.78
C LEU A 32 -1.95 -4.49 2.86
N SER A 33 -2.11 -5.17 1.72
CA SER A 33 -2.64 -6.52 1.64
C SER A 33 -1.61 -7.48 1.02
N PHE A 34 -1.13 -8.42 1.82
CA PHE A 34 -0.16 -9.44 1.42
C PHE A 34 -0.87 -10.75 1.06
N LYS A 35 -0.44 -11.38 -0.04
CA LYS A 35 -0.94 -12.68 -0.53
C LYS A 35 0.23 -13.46 -1.14
N ASP A 36 0.22 -14.80 -1.03
CA ASP A 36 1.31 -15.64 -1.56
C ASP A 36 1.27 -15.73 -3.10
N ASP A 37 0.07 -15.91 -3.67
CA ASP A 37 -0.13 -16.09 -5.12
C ASP A 37 -0.58 -14.80 -5.83
N TYR A 38 -0.44 -13.64 -5.19
CA TYR A 38 -0.93 -12.38 -5.75
C TYR A 38 -0.01 -11.21 -5.37
N PRO A 39 0.19 -10.23 -6.27
CA PRO A 39 0.96 -9.02 -5.97
C PRO A 39 0.52 -8.34 -4.66
N LEU A 40 1.47 -7.76 -3.94
CA LEU A 40 1.18 -6.86 -2.82
C LEU A 40 0.27 -5.74 -3.31
N ASN A 41 -0.90 -5.60 -2.70
CA ASN A 41 -1.83 -4.52 -2.99
C ASN A 41 -1.71 -3.44 -1.92
N ILE A 42 -1.40 -2.22 -2.36
CA ILE A 42 -1.27 -1.04 -1.52
C ILE A 42 -2.38 -0.08 -1.92
N GLU A 43 -3.42 0.01 -1.11
CA GLU A 43 -4.53 0.95 -1.31
C GLU A 43 -4.27 2.19 -0.46
N PHE A 44 -4.39 3.36 -1.07
CA PHE A 44 -4.22 4.64 -0.41
C PHE A 44 -5.34 5.59 -0.80
N SER A 45 -5.73 6.45 0.13
CA SER A 45 -6.72 7.50 -0.09
C SER A 45 -6.06 8.84 0.20
N PHE A 46 -5.99 9.71 -0.81
CA PHE A 46 -5.45 11.06 -0.71
C PHE A 46 -6.60 12.08 -0.73
N GLY A 47 -6.59 13.03 0.20
CA GLY A 47 -7.56 14.14 0.19
C GLY A 47 -7.65 14.84 1.54
N GLN A 48 -7.22 16.11 1.60
CA GLN A 48 -7.36 16.93 2.79
C GLN A 48 -8.83 17.27 3.07
N SER A 49 -9.22 17.12 4.34
CA SER A 49 -10.46 17.61 4.95
C SER A 49 -10.55 19.16 5.02
N LYS A 50 -10.16 19.88 3.96
CA LYS A 50 -10.19 21.36 3.92
C LYS A 50 -11.10 21.96 2.84
N GLY A 51 -11.95 21.16 2.20
CA GLY A 51 -13.01 21.68 1.34
C GLY A 51 -13.82 20.58 0.69
N GLY A 52 -14.90 20.14 1.35
CA GLY A 52 -15.90 19.23 0.80
C GLY A 52 -15.44 17.78 0.62
N ALA A 53 -16.33 16.83 0.89
CA ALA A 53 -16.08 15.39 0.80
C ALA A 53 -15.87 14.88 -0.66
N GLU A 54 -15.68 15.76 -1.63
CA GLU A 54 -15.79 15.47 -3.07
C GLU A 54 -14.43 15.18 -3.74
N ASN A 55 -13.30 15.40 -3.07
CA ASN A 55 -11.95 15.22 -3.63
C ASN A 55 -11.09 14.17 -2.92
N GLN A 56 -11.69 13.04 -2.50
CA GLN A 56 -10.92 11.88 -2.06
C GLN A 56 -10.48 11.05 -3.27
N ALA A 57 -9.22 11.20 -3.68
CA ALA A 57 -8.61 10.38 -4.71
C ALA A 57 -8.17 9.04 -4.10
N LYS A 58 -8.72 7.94 -4.59
CA LYS A 58 -8.29 6.58 -4.22
C LYS A 58 -7.36 6.04 -5.29
N GLY A 59 -6.22 5.50 -4.87
CA GLY A 59 -5.31 4.80 -5.77
C GLY A 59 -4.90 3.45 -5.20
N SER A 60 -4.52 2.56 -6.12
CA SER A 60 -3.98 1.25 -5.79
C SER A 60 -2.63 1.06 -6.47
N PHE A 61 -1.69 0.49 -5.74
CA PHE A 61 -0.39 0.09 -6.23
C PHE A 61 -0.27 -1.42 -6.13
N LEU A 62 0.06 -2.08 -7.23
CA LEU A 62 0.32 -3.51 -7.26
C LEU A 62 1.82 -3.74 -7.39
N LEU A 63 2.40 -4.43 -6.41
CA LEU A 63 3.82 -4.81 -6.43
C LEU A 63 3.95 -6.33 -6.54
N ALA A 64 4.51 -6.79 -7.65
CA ALA A 64 4.82 -8.21 -7.78
C ALA A 64 5.95 -8.59 -6.80
N PRO A 65 5.82 -9.71 -6.07
CA PRO A 65 6.90 -10.23 -5.25
C PRO A 65 8.09 -10.64 -6.12
N ARG A 66 9.30 -10.47 -5.60
CA ARG A 66 10.48 -11.10 -6.16
C ARG A 66 10.38 -12.59 -5.87
N MET A 67 10.56 -13.39 -6.91
CA MET A 67 10.86 -14.80 -6.73
C MET A 67 12.30 -14.88 -6.22
N GLU A 68 12.47 -15.29 -4.95
CA GLU A 68 13.77 -15.81 -4.53
C GLU A 68 14.00 -17.09 -5.33
N GLN A 69 15.07 -17.10 -6.13
CA GLN A 69 15.55 -18.28 -6.84
C GLN A 69 16.21 -19.24 -5.85
#